data_AF-A0A4Q1D1U6-F1
#
_entry.id   AF-A0A4Q1D1U6-F1
#
_cell.length_a   1.000
_cell.length_b   1.000
_cell.length_c   1.000
_cell.angle_alpha   90.00
_cell.angle_beta   90.00
_cell.angle_gamma   90.00
#
_symmetry.space_group_name_H-M   'P 1'
#
loop_
_entity.id
_entity.type
_entity.pdbx_description
1 polymer ?
#
loop_
_entity_poly.entity_id
_entity_poly.type
_entity_poly.pdbx_seq_one_letter_code
_entity_poly.pdbx_strand_id
1 'polypeptide(L)'
;MLGDIIFYKKDYFRYFSIVFLLYSVSISVSSVFGLPILFYRLSTSLLSLLSLFIIIKNLDTTDASPIVYWLFALTLSWYGIIVLRGLSLDPRILARLFVSPTFFLPFVAIVFLYINKDISFIRVLFKIIVVYDIFFICLVLFGARAVFDDVNNYEAISKQLAFPNCFLLLCYAYQKRRIKIWTLFIFLVCFITVLFLARRNQIFTLGLFAFMALMLHIFYFYRRYIIRNALIIFLVVVVLVGGYQKYASDLFSTFSLLVERIDANTRQVVEDCLYEDMKPLDYVIGKGMAAKYYCPSIDYNEGESDKRTEEEKDYRMDIETGYLNIILKGGIISLMLFALFCLSAIVKGLFFSKNGFVKACALLVLVNMLGISIESNQAFSLRYLLVWICIGCCFSKRINSYSDAEIEFEIKGDNLLKYGKL
;
A
#
# COMPACT_ATOMS: atom_id res chain seq x y z
N MET A 1 25.48 19.97 -32.63
CA MET A 1 24.83 18.70 -33.00
C MET A 1 25.15 17.67 -31.93
N LEU A 2 24.11 17.22 -31.21
CA LEU A 2 24.04 15.95 -30.45
C LEU A 2 24.99 15.77 -29.25
N GLY A 3 24.98 16.72 -28.32
CA GLY A 3 25.42 16.52 -26.94
C GLY A 3 24.21 16.38 -26.01
N ASP A 4 24.11 15.23 -25.36
CA ASP A 4 23.45 14.99 -24.06
C ASP A 4 21.92 15.09 -23.96
N ILE A 5 21.24 14.18 -24.66
CA ILE A 5 19.86 13.74 -24.36
C ILE A 5 19.90 12.63 -23.28
N ILE A 6 20.59 12.86 -22.16
CA ILE A 6 20.58 11.96 -20.98
C ILE A 6 20.05 12.69 -19.74
N PHE A 7 19.39 13.84 -19.90
CA PHE A 7 18.81 14.62 -18.81
C PHE A 7 17.36 14.22 -18.43
N TYR A 8 16.71 13.29 -19.12
CA TYR A 8 15.23 13.34 -19.22
C TYR A 8 14.38 12.41 -18.33
N LYS A 9 14.93 11.53 -17.47
CA LYS A 9 14.08 10.59 -16.66
C LYS A 9 14.12 10.78 -15.14
N LYS A 10 15.21 11.30 -14.58
CA LYS A 10 15.43 11.33 -13.13
C LYS A 10 14.66 12.46 -12.43
N ASP A 11 14.42 13.56 -13.14
CA ASP A 11 13.78 14.74 -12.55
C ASP A 11 12.26 14.63 -12.48
N TYR A 12 11.59 14.03 -13.47
CA TYR A 12 10.13 13.81 -13.41
C TYR A 12 9.70 12.94 -12.24
N PHE A 13 10.46 11.88 -11.93
CA PHE A 13 10.16 11.06 -10.78
C PHE A 13 10.35 11.83 -9.46
N ARG A 14 11.34 12.73 -9.39
CA ARG A 14 11.52 13.61 -8.23
C ARG A 14 10.34 14.56 -8.07
N TYR A 15 9.90 15.22 -9.16
CA TYR A 15 8.71 16.07 -9.13
C TYR A 15 7.46 15.30 -8.73
N PHE A 16 7.22 14.13 -9.33
CA PHE A 16 6.12 13.25 -8.94
C PHE A 16 6.19 12.90 -7.46
N SER A 17 7.36 12.51 -6.96
CA SER A 17 7.54 12.13 -5.56
C SER A 17 7.28 13.28 -4.60
N ILE A 18 7.69 14.50 -4.95
CA ILE A 18 7.42 15.71 -4.16
C ILE A 18 5.93 16.00 -4.14
N VAL A 19 5.25 16.00 -5.29
CA VAL A 19 3.81 16.27 -5.34
C VAL A 19 3.01 15.15 -4.66
N PHE A 20 3.43 13.90 -4.81
CA PHE A 20 2.82 12.74 -4.16
C PHE A 20 3.02 12.77 -2.64
N LEU A 21 4.18 13.23 -2.16
CA LEU A 21 4.43 13.51 -0.74
C LEU A 21 3.51 14.61 -0.22
N LEU A 22 3.45 15.76 -0.91
CA LEU A 22 2.55 16.86 -0.54
C LEU A 22 1.10 16.39 -0.46
N TYR A 23 0.67 15.57 -1.43
CA TYR A 23 -0.64 14.94 -1.43
C TYR A 23 -0.89 14.05 -0.20
N SER A 24 0.02 13.13 0.11
CA SER A 24 -0.13 12.19 1.23
C SER A 24 -0.12 12.91 2.57
N VAL A 25 0.74 13.91 2.72
CA VAL A 25 0.79 14.80 3.90
C VAL A 25 -0.48 15.64 4.00
N SER A 26 -0.99 16.20 2.90
CA SER A 26 -2.23 17.00 2.91
C SER A 26 -3.43 16.17 3.36
N ILE A 27 -3.55 14.93 2.91
CA ILE A 27 -4.59 14.00 3.39
C ILE A 27 -4.48 13.83 4.90
N SER A 28 -3.28 13.48 5.36
CA SER A 28 -3.02 13.14 6.76
C SER A 28 -3.20 14.33 7.70
N VAL A 29 -2.82 15.53 7.26
CA VAL A 29 -3.03 16.78 7.98
C VAL A 29 -4.51 17.14 8.01
N SER A 30 -5.22 16.96 6.90
CA SER A 30 -6.66 17.26 6.81
C SER A 30 -7.48 16.35 7.72
N SER A 31 -7.12 15.05 7.84
CA SER A 31 -7.78 14.16 8.81
C SER A 31 -7.52 14.58 10.26
N VAL A 32 -6.29 14.95 10.61
CA VAL A 32 -5.95 15.30 12.01
C VAL A 32 -6.53 16.63 12.46
N PHE A 33 -6.40 17.67 11.63
CA PHE A 33 -6.65 19.04 12.07
C PHE A 33 -7.93 19.64 11.49
N GLY A 34 -8.69 18.89 10.66
CA GLY A 34 -9.88 19.41 9.99
C GLY A 34 -9.61 20.62 9.10
N LEU A 35 -8.36 20.82 8.65
CA LEU A 35 -7.97 21.98 7.85
C LEU A 35 -8.70 22.02 6.50
N PRO A 36 -8.87 23.22 5.90
CA PRO A 36 -9.65 23.39 4.68
C PRO A 36 -9.17 22.44 3.57
N ILE A 37 -10.13 21.65 3.10
CA ILE A 37 -10.05 20.65 2.03
C ILE A 37 -9.41 21.20 0.72
N LEU A 38 -9.23 22.50 0.60
CA LEU A 38 -8.69 23.20 -0.57
C LEU A 38 -7.24 22.80 -0.89
N PHE A 39 -6.34 22.74 0.11
CA PHE A 39 -4.95 22.32 -0.10
C PHE A 39 -4.87 20.86 -0.55
N TYR A 40 -5.69 20.01 0.07
CA TYR A 40 -5.86 18.62 -0.32
C TYR A 40 -6.34 18.50 -1.77
N ARG A 41 -7.44 19.18 -2.15
CA ARG A 41 -8.00 19.21 -3.52
C ARG A 41 -7.01 19.74 -4.57
N LEU A 42 -6.19 20.71 -4.23
CA LEU A 42 -5.15 21.25 -5.11
C LEU A 42 -4.03 20.22 -5.31
N SER A 43 -3.57 19.58 -4.23
CA SER A 43 -2.53 18.55 -4.32
C SER A 43 -2.99 17.31 -5.10
N THR A 44 -4.24 16.87 -4.91
CA THR A 44 -4.85 15.73 -5.61
C THR A 44 -5.01 16.00 -7.10
N SER A 45 -5.46 17.20 -7.47
CA SER A 45 -5.66 17.60 -8.87
C SER A 45 -4.33 17.75 -9.60
N LEU A 46 -3.33 18.39 -9.00
CA LEU A 46 -1.97 18.44 -9.54
C LEU A 46 -1.38 17.03 -9.71
N LEU A 47 -1.60 16.15 -8.74
CA LEU A 47 -1.11 14.78 -8.79
C LEU A 47 -1.79 13.97 -9.90
N SER A 48 -3.11 14.14 -10.08
CA SER A 48 -3.86 13.50 -11.16
C SER A 48 -3.34 13.94 -12.54
N LEU A 49 -3.06 15.24 -12.72
CA LEU A 49 -2.47 15.78 -13.95
C LEU A 49 -1.06 15.26 -14.21
N LEU A 50 -0.22 15.21 -13.16
CA LEU A 50 1.12 14.65 -13.27
C LEU A 50 1.10 13.14 -13.56
N SER A 51 0.17 12.42 -12.96
CA SER A 51 0.01 10.98 -13.20
C SER A 51 -0.37 10.71 -14.66
N LEU A 52 -1.30 11.49 -15.23
CA LEU A 52 -1.64 11.45 -16.66
C LEU A 52 -0.42 11.80 -17.54
N PHE A 53 0.36 12.80 -17.17
CA PHE A 53 1.56 13.18 -17.92
C PHE A 53 2.65 12.09 -17.90
N ILE A 54 2.82 11.40 -16.76
CA ILE A 54 3.74 10.26 -16.63
C ILE A 54 3.29 9.09 -17.50
N ILE A 55 1.99 8.80 -17.55
CA ILE A 55 1.42 7.79 -18.47
C ILE A 55 1.83 8.11 -19.91
N ILE A 56 1.70 9.37 -20.33
CA ILE A 56 1.96 9.78 -21.71
C ILE A 56 3.46 9.73 -22.06
N LYS A 57 4.34 10.08 -21.12
CA LYS A 57 5.79 10.26 -21.40
C LYS A 57 6.68 9.06 -21.10
N ASN A 58 6.29 8.16 -20.18
CA ASN A 58 7.20 7.16 -19.60
C ASN A 58 6.79 5.70 -19.85
N LEU A 59 6.04 5.42 -20.92
CA LEU A 59 5.85 4.06 -21.43
C LEU A 59 7.14 3.55 -22.12
N ASP A 60 8.22 3.43 -21.36
CA ASP A 60 9.41 2.73 -21.84
C ASP A 60 9.25 1.23 -21.54
N THR A 61 9.04 0.46 -22.59
CA THR A 61 8.57 -0.93 -22.58
C THR A 61 9.69 -1.96 -22.50
N THR A 62 10.92 -1.52 -22.25
CA THR A 62 12.13 -2.21 -22.74
C THR A 62 12.51 -3.52 -22.03
N ASP A 63 11.91 -3.86 -20.87
CA ASP A 63 12.34 -5.03 -20.07
C ASP A 63 11.28 -6.12 -19.81
N ALA A 64 10.02 -5.92 -20.23
CA ALA A 64 8.94 -6.87 -19.92
C ALA A 64 8.74 -7.91 -21.04
N SER A 65 8.38 -9.15 -20.67
CA SER A 65 7.99 -10.17 -21.65
C SER A 65 6.72 -9.75 -22.41
N PRO A 66 6.53 -10.14 -23.69
CA PRO A 66 5.36 -9.80 -24.48
C PRO A 66 4.02 -10.10 -23.81
N ILE A 67 3.93 -11.20 -23.05
CA ILE A 67 2.72 -11.59 -22.31
C ILE A 67 2.35 -10.54 -21.24
N VAL A 68 3.33 -9.99 -20.53
CA VAL A 68 3.09 -8.96 -19.50
C VAL A 68 2.62 -7.66 -20.15
N TYR A 69 3.12 -7.35 -21.35
CA TYR A 69 2.66 -6.21 -22.13
C TYR A 69 1.20 -6.37 -22.57
N TRP A 70 0.84 -7.53 -23.12
CA TRP A 70 -0.55 -7.82 -23.48
C TRP A 70 -1.50 -7.77 -22.28
N LEU A 71 -1.09 -8.35 -21.15
CA LEU A 71 -1.88 -8.30 -19.91
C LEU A 71 -2.04 -6.86 -19.41
N PHE A 72 -0.99 -6.04 -19.52
CA PHE A 72 -1.05 -4.62 -19.17
C PHE A 72 -2.00 -3.85 -20.08
N ALA A 73 -1.88 -4.00 -21.40
CA ALA A 73 -2.75 -3.37 -22.37
C ALA A 73 -4.21 -3.76 -22.12
N LEU A 74 -4.49 -5.05 -21.93
CA LEU A 74 -5.81 -5.57 -21.61
C LEU A 74 -6.37 -4.94 -20.32
N THR A 75 -5.55 -4.84 -19.28
CA THR A 75 -5.98 -4.28 -17.99
C THR A 75 -6.20 -2.78 -18.08
N LEU A 76 -5.36 -2.06 -18.81
CA LEU A 76 -5.53 -0.62 -19.04
C LEU A 76 -6.80 -0.34 -19.86
N SER A 77 -7.06 -1.15 -20.90
CA SER A 77 -8.32 -1.09 -21.67
C SER A 77 -9.53 -1.37 -20.78
N TRP A 78 -9.45 -2.39 -19.92
CA TRP A 78 -10.52 -2.72 -18.99
C TRP A 78 -10.79 -1.59 -17.99
N TYR A 79 -9.74 -1.00 -17.42
CA TYR A 79 -9.87 0.18 -16.57
C TYR A 79 -10.47 1.38 -17.32
N GLY A 80 -10.14 1.56 -18.60
CA GLY A 80 -10.79 2.53 -19.47
C GLY A 80 -12.31 2.30 -19.56
N ILE A 81 -12.75 1.05 -19.74
CA ILE A 81 -14.18 0.69 -19.77
C ILE A 81 -14.87 1.00 -18.42
N ILE A 82 -14.24 0.69 -17.29
CA ILE A 82 -14.77 0.99 -15.94
C ILE A 82 -14.96 2.50 -15.75
N VAL A 83 -13.95 3.29 -16.15
CA VAL A 83 -13.99 4.75 -16.08
C VAL A 83 -15.11 5.29 -16.95
N LEU A 84 -15.23 4.83 -18.20
CA LEU A 84 -16.28 5.25 -19.13
C LEU A 84 -17.68 4.92 -18.62
N ARG A 85 -17.90 3.72 -18.05
CA ARG A 85 -19.19 3.33 -17.48
C ARG A 85 -19.58 4.12 -16.23
N GLY A 86 -18.60 4.60 -15.47
CA GLY A 86 -18.81 5.42 -14.29
C GLY A 86 -18.77 6.92 -14.56
N LEU A 87 -18.56 7.36 -15.80
CA LEU A 87 -18.45 8.77 -16.12
C LEU A 87 -19.84 9.40 -16.24
N SER A 88 -20.09 10.41 -15.43
CA SER A 88 -21.27 11.26 -15.52
C SER A 88 -20.86 12.72 -15.55
N LEU A 89 -21.61 13.54 -16.28
CA LEU A 89 -21.38 14.99 -16.36
C LEU A 89 -21.86 15.77 -15.12
N ASP A 90 -22.28 15.07 -14.06
CA ASP A 90 -22.58 15.68 -12.76
C ASP A 90 -21.32 16.37 -12.21
N PRO A 91 -21.36 17.70 -11.91
CA PRO A 91 -20.26 18.43 -11.29
C PRO A 91 -19.69 17.76 -10.04
N ARG A 92 -20.52 17.08 -9.23
CA ARG A 92 -20.06 16.39 -8.01
C ARG A 92 -19.16 15.21 -8.35
N ILE A 93 -19.52 14.43 -9.37
CA ILE A 93 -18.75 13.26 -9.81
C ILE A 93 -17.48 13.71 -10.55
N LEU A 94 -17.58 14.76 -11.38
CA LEU A 94 -16.42 15.37 -12.03
C LEU A 94 -15.40 15.91 -11.00
N ALA A 95 -15.86 16.57 -9.93
CA ALA A 95 -14.98 17.00 -8.86
C ALA A 95 -14.30 15.81 -8.16
N ARG A 96 -15.01 14.70 -7.96
CA ARG A 96 -14.46 13.50 -7.31
C ARG A 96 -13.36 12.82 -8.12
N LEU A 97 -13.37 12.90 -9.45
CA LEU A 97 -12.29 12.39 -10.31
C LEU A 97 -10.91 12.92 -9.90
N PHE A 98 -10.85 14.22 -9.60
CA PHE A 98 -9.59 14.92 -9.34
C PHE A 98 -9.28 15.03 -7.84
N VAL A 99 -10.18 14.60 -6.96
CA VAL A 99 -10.07 14.79 -5.51
C VAL A 99 -9.99 13.47 -4.75
N SER A 100 -10.80 12.48 -5.11
CA SER A 100 -10.90 11.25 -4.32
C SER A 100 -9.72 10.29 -4.59
N PRO A 101 -9.09 9.75 -3.53
CA PRO A 101 -7.97 8.83 -3.64
C PRO A 101 -8.41 7.43 -4.06
N THR A 102 -9.69 7.07 -3.88
CA THR A 102 -10.26 5.74 -4.16
C THR A 102 -11.01 5.68 -5.49
N PHE A 103 -11.07 6.79 -6.24
CA PHE A 103 -11.93 6.93 -7.40
C PHE A 103 -11.18 6.66 -8.71
N PHE A 104 -10.60 7.69 -9.35
CA PHE A 104 -9.91 7.55 -10.64
C PHE A 104 -8.44 7.12 -10.48
N LEU A 105 -7.73 7.75 -9.54
CA LEU A 105 -6.29 7.59 -9.37
C LEU A 105 -5.80 6.13 -9.20
N PRO A 106 -6.51 5.22 -8.49
CA PRO A 106 -6.08 3.83 -8.36
C PRO A 106 -5.93 3.10 -9.70
N PHE A 107 -6.74 3.45 -10.71
CA PHE A 107 -6.64 2.83 -12.03
C PHE A 107 -5.36 3.25 -12.77
N VAL A 108 -4.83 4.44 -12.47
CA VAL A 108 -3.57 4.94 -13.04
C VAL A 108 -2.35 4.26 -12.42
N ALA A 109 -2.47 3.73 -11.19
CA ALA A 109 -1.37 3.12 -10.45
C ALA A 109 -0.67 1.98 -11.22
N ILE A 110 -1.38 1.28 -12.10
CA ILE A 110 -0.82 0.19 -12.91
C ILE A 110 0.38 0.61 -13.77
N VAL A 111 0.45 1.89 -14.17
CA VAL A 111 1.57 2.41 -14.97
C VAL A 111 2.90 2.36 -14.21
N PHE A 112 2.86 2.34 -12.88
CA PHE A 112 4.03 2.18 -12.04
C PHE A 112 4.72 0.82 -12.20
N LEU A 113 4.05 -0.16 -12.83
CA LEU A 113 4.66 -1.42 -13.26
C LEU A 113 5.85 -1.22 -14.21
N TYR A 114 5.81 -0.16 -15.03
CA TYR A 114 6.83 0.17 -16.02
C TYR A 114 7.77 1.30 -15.60
N ILE A 115 7.53 1.91 -14.43
CA ILE A 115 8.42 2.97 -13.97
C ILE A 115 9.80 2.41 -13.65
N ASN A 116 10.80 3.17 -14.11
CA ASN A 116 12.24 2.95 -14.08
C ASN A 116 12.71 1.90 -13.05
N LYS A 117 13.22 0.77 -13.57
CA LYS A 117 13.60 -0.43 -12.80
C LYS A 117 15.09 -0.45 -12.45
N ASP A 118 15.64 0.72 -12.13
CA ASP A 118 17.05 0.89 -11.79
C ASP A 118 17.26 0.84 -10.28
N ILE A 119 18.40 0.30 -9.83
CA ILE A 119 18.72 0.32 -8.39
C ILE A 119 18.85 1.77 -7.87
N SER A 120 19.28 2.70 -8.73
CA SER A 120 19.26 4.13 -8.42
C SER A 120 17.84 4.64 -8.10
N PHE A 121 16.81 4.14 -8.77
CA PHE A 121 15.41 4.47 -8.48
C PHE A 121 14.99 3.91 -7.11
N ILE A 122 15.33 2.64 -6.84
CA ILE A 122 15.05 1.99 -5.54
C ILE A 122 15.72 2.77 -4.39
N ARG A 123 16.95 3.25 -4.57
CA ARG A 123 17.65 4.10 -3.60
C ARG A 123 16.87 5.39 -3.30
N VAL A 124 16.31 6.03 -4.32
CA VAL A 124 15.48 7.24 -4.14
C VAL A 124 14.18 6.89 -3.42
N LEU A 125 13.53 5.78 -3.79
CA LEU A 125 12.32 5.28 -3.15
C LEU A 125 12.52 5.04 -1.64
N PHE A 126 13.67 4.47 -1.23
CA PHE A 126 13.98 4.29 0.19
C PHE A 126 14.06 5.62 0.93
N LYS A 127 14.68 6.65 0.32
CA LYS A 127 14.75 7.99 0.89
C LYS A 127 13.37 8.63 1.02
N ILE A 128 12.50 8.44 0.02
CA ILE A 128 11.13 8.94 0.06
C ILE A 128 10.37 8.32 1.23
N ILE A 129 10.47 7.00 1.44
CA ILE A 129 9.81 6.34 2.57
C ILE A 129 10.31 6.89 3.91
N VAL A 130 11.62 7.11 4.07
CA VAL A 130 12.16 7.74 5.29
C VAL A 130 11.58 9.15 5.50
N VAL A 131 11.35 9.92 4.43
CA VAL A 131 10.69 11.24 4.55
C VAL A 131 9.23 11.08 4.99
N TYR A 132 8.49 10.10 4.47
CA TYR A 132 7.13 9.77 4.91
C TYR A 132 7.09 9.44 6.41
N ASP A 133 8.05 8.64 6.88
CA ASP A 133 8.18 8.27 8.29
C ASP A 133 8.41 9.48 9.20
N ILE A 134 9.19 10.48 8.75
CA ILE A 134 9.40 11.72 9.51
C ILE A 134 8.08 12.47 9.65
N PHE A 135 7.30 12.63 8.57
CA PHE A 135 5.99 13.27 8.64
C PHE A 135 5.01 12.49 9.51
N PHE A 136 5.04 11.16 9.47
CA PHE A 136 4.25 10.31 10.35
C PHE A 136 4.53 10.64 11.83
N ILE A 137 5.80 10.62 12.24
CA ILE A 137 6.17 10.93 13.63
C ILE A 137 5.80 12.36 14.02
N CYS A 138 6.03 13.33 13.15
CA CYS A 138 5.61 14.71 13.40
C CYS A 138 4.10 14.79 13.65
N LEU A 139 3.27 14.15 12.82
CA LEU A 139 1.81 14.18 13.00
C LEU A 139 1.35 13.44 14.24
N VAL A 140 1.96 12.30 14.58
CA VAL A 140 1.64 11.58 15.81
C VAL A 140 2.00 12.40 17.05
N LEU A 141 3.13 13.13 17.03
CA LEU A 141 3.56 13.95 18.17
C LEU A 141 2.77 15.26 18.29
N PHE A 142 2.60 16.02 17.21
CA PHE A 142 1.91 17.31 17.23
C PHE A 142 0.38 17.18 17.20
N GLY A 143 -0.13 16.09 16.62
CA GLY A 143 -1.56 15.79 16.52
C GLY A 143 -2.03 14.78 17.56
N ALA A 144 -1.22 14.44 18.57
CA ALA A 144 -1.47 13.32 19.49
C ALA A 144 -2.93 13.25 19.97
N ARG A 145 -3.47 14.38 20.47
CA ARG A 145 -4.86 14.46 20.93
C ARG A 145 -5.85 14.01 19.84
N ALA A 146 -5.83 14.66 18.67
CA ALA A 146 -6.75 14.32 17.56
C ALA A 146 -6.52 12.91 16.98
N VAL A 147 -5.30 12.38 17.12
CA VAL A 147 -4.92 11.05 16.65
C VAL A 147 -5.43 9.94 17.58
N PHE A 148 -5.40 10.16 18.89
CA PHE A 148 -5.86 9.19 19.89
C PHE A 148 -7.34 9.33 20.23
N ASP A 149 -7.94 10.51 20.01
CA ASP A 149 -9.38 10.76 20.23
C ASP A 149 -10.25 10.15 19.11
N ASP A 150 -9.75 10.11 17.86
CA ASP A 150 -10.48 9.51 16.72
C ASP A 150 -9.61 8.48 15.99
N VAL A 151 -10.07 7.23 16.05
CA VAL A 151 -9.40 6.08 15.48
C VAL A 151 -9.30 6.17 13.94
N ASN A 152 -10.25 6.83 13.27
CA ASN A 152 -10.24 7.02 11.82
C ASN A 152 -9.11 7.95 11.39
N ASN A 153 -8.77 8.95 12.23
CA ASN A 153 -7.66 9.86 11.96
C ASN A 153 -6.33 9.10 11.95
N TYR A 154 -6.07 8.28 12.98
CA TYR A 154 -4.86 7.47 13.01
C TYR A 154 -4.78 6.50 11.83
N GLU A 155 -5.89 5.86 11.45
CA GLU A 155 -5.91 4.96 10.30
C GLU A 155 -5.52 5.66 9.00
N ALA A 156 -6.05 6.86 8.75
CA ALA A 156 -5.72 7.64 7.56
C ALA A 156 -4.21 7.95 7.50
N ILE A 157 -3.64 8.45 8.60
CA ILE A 157 -2.23 8.83 8.68
C ILE A 157 -1.33 7.59 8.55
N SER A 158 -1.62 6.52 9.30
CA SER A 158 -0.80 5.32 9.32
C SER A 158 -0.77 4.65 7.94
N LYS A 159 -1.92 4.50 7.27
CA LYS A 159 -2.00 3.91 5.92
C LYS A 159 -1.25 4.73 4.87
N GLN A 160 -1.26 6.06 4.98
CA GLN A 160 -0.60 6.93 4.01
C GLN A 160 0.90 7.12 4.26
N LEU A 161 1.30 7.28 5.52
CA LEU A 161 2.66 7.69 5.89
C LEU A 161 3.50 6.55 6.48
N ALA A 162 2.95 5.70 7.37
CA ALA A 162 3.72 4.68 8.07
C ALA A 162 3.81 3.34 7.33
N PHE A 163 2.73 2.90 6.67
CA PHE A 163 2.69 1.58 6.02
C PHE A 163 3.76 1.37 4.93
N PRO A 164 4.18 2.39 4.14
CA PRO A 164 5.31 2.25 3.22
C PRO A 164 6.61 1.75 3.90
N ASN A 165 6.81 2.02 5.19
CA ASN A 165 7.93 1.49 5.98
C ASN A 165 7.96 -0.06 6.02
N CYS A 166 6.84 -0.74 5.81
CA CYS A 166 6.82 -2.20 5.73
C CYS A 166 7.66 -2.73 4.55
N PHE A 167 7.78 -1.96 3.47
CA PHE A 167 8.69 -2.30 2.38
C PHE A 167 10.16 -2.19 2.80
N LEU A 168 10.50 -1.15 3.59
CA LEU A 168 11.82 -1.03 4.20
C LEU A 168 12.11 -2.20 5.15
N LEU A 169 11.12 -2.64 5.93
CA LEU A 169 11.26 -3.80 6.81
C LEU A 169 11.55 -5.09 6.03
N LEU A 170 10.87 -5.33 4.91
CA LEU A 170 11.16 -6.46 4.02
C LEU A 170 12.57 -6.35 3.39
N CYS A 171 13.01 -5.14 3.06
CA CYS A 171 14.32 -4.87 2.49
C CYS A 171 15.42 -4.58 3.53
N TYR A 172 15.20 -4.97 4.79
CA TYR A 172 16.06 -4.59 5.91
C TYR A 172 17.53 -4.92 5.67
N ALA A 173 17.86 -6.08 5.08
CA ALA A 173 19.23 -6.50 4.80
C ALA A 173 20.09 -5.43 4.08
N TYR A 174 19.52 -4.74 3.07
CA TYR A 174 20.23 -3.83 2.17
C TYR A 174 20.50 -2.43 2.75
N GLN A 175 19.95 -2.13 3.93
CA GLN A 175 19.98 -0.78 4.49
C GLN A 175 21.24 -0.49 5.32
N LYS A 176 21.58 0.79 5.43
CA LYS A 176 22.58 1.29 6.41
C LYS A 176 22.05 1.11 7.84
N ARG A 177 22.96 0.94 8.81
CA ARG A 177 22.63 0.75 10.23
C ARG A 177 21.65 1.80 10.79
N ARG A 178 21.81 3.07 10.41
CA ARG A 178 20.91 4.16 10.84
C ARG A 178 19.46 3.96 10.34
N ILE A 179 19.31 3.58 9.07
CA ILE A 179 17.99 3.35 8.45
C ILE A 179 17.35 2.07 8.99
N LYS A 180 18.16 1.04 9.28
CA LYS A 180 17.69 -0.20 9.94
C LYS A 180 17.01 0.10 11.29
N ILE A 181 17.70 0.86 12.15
CA ILE A 181 17.17 1.23 13.46
C ILE A 181 15.92 2.10 13.29
N TRP A 182 15.95 3.07 12.36
CA TRP A 182 14.80 3.92 12.06
C TRP A 182 13.58 3.11 11.60
N THR A 183 13.77 2.18 10.67
CA THR A 183 12.72 1.29 10.13
C THR A 183 12.05 0.50 11.25
N LEU A 184 12.85 -0.09 12.17
CA LEU A 184 12.32 -0.82 13.31
C LEU A 184 11.59 0.09 14.29
N PHE A 185 12.14 1.28 14.57
CA PHE A 185 11.51 2.25 15.45
C PHE A 185 10.12 2.67 14.92
N ILE A 186 10.03 3.07 13.64
CA ILE A 186 8.76 3.46 13.02
C ILE A 186 7.77 2.31 12.99
N PHE A 187 8.24 1.10 12.65
CA PHE A 187 7.40 -0.09 12.66
C PHE A 187 6.83 -0.37 14.06
N LEU A 188 7.66 -0.31 15.10
CA LEU A 188 7.24 -0.54 16.48
C LEU A 188 6.27 0.53 16.97
N VAL A 189 6.56 1.81 16.72
CA VAL A 189 5.63 2.91 17.06
C VAL A 189 4.29 2.68 16.39
N CYS A 190 4.27 2.40 15.08
CA CYS A 190 3.03 2.15 14.36
C CYS A 190 2.29 0.92 14.92
N PHE A 191 2.98 -0.20 15.11
CA PHE A 191 2.39 -1.43 15.61
C PHE A 191 1.79 -1.26 17.03
N ILE A 192 2.51 -0.61 17.94
CA ILE A 192 2.05 -0.33 19.31
C ILE A 192 0.81 0.58 19.30
N THR A 193 0.82 1.64 18.50
CA THR A 193 -0.34 2.55 18.43
C THR A 193 -1.57 1.85 17.85
N VAL A 194 -1.41 1.02 16.81
CA VAL A 194 -2.51 0.22 16.25
C VAL A 194 -3.07 -0.78 17.28
N LEU A 195 -2.20 -1.39 18.10
CA LEU A 195 -2.60 -2.28 19.18
C LEU A 195 -3.42 -1.53 20.24
N PHE A 196 -2.95 -0.35 20.65
CA PHE A 196 -3.64 0.50 21.62
C PHE A 196 -5.02 0.94 21.12
N LEU A 197 -5.14 1.29 19.84
CA LEU A 197 -6.41 1.68 19.21
C LEU A 197 -7.31 0.49 18.80
N ALA A 198 -6.88 -0.75 19.08
CA ALA A 198 -7.61 -1.98 18.77
C ALA A 198 -8.06 -2.07 17.30
N ARG A 199 -7.17 -1.74 16.34
CA ARG A 199 -7.47 -1.81 14.90
C ARG A 199 -7.05 -3.14 14.26
N ARG A 200 -7.91 -4.15 14.43
CA ARG A 200 -7.74 -5.56 13.99
C ARG A 200 -7.07 -5.72 12.62
N ASN A 201 -7.59 -5.04 11.59
CA ASN A 201 -7.11 -5.16 10.22
C ASN A 201 -5.65 -4.75 10.09
N GLN A 202 -5.29 -3.63 10.71
CA GLN A 202 -3.93 -3.09 10.66
C GLN A 202 -2.97 -3.93 11.50
N ILE A 203 -3.41 -4.47 12.64
CA ILE A 203 -2.62 -5.41 13.45
C ILE A 203 -2.26 -6.63 12.61
N PHE A 204 -3.26 -7.23 11.95
CA PHE A 204 -3.06 -8.39 11.10
C PHE A 204 -2.10 -8.07 9.95
N THR A 205 -2.33 -6.98 9.21
CA THR A 205 -1.48 -6.60 8.06
C THR A 205 -0.03 -6.33 8.50
N LEU A 206 0.19 -5.55 9.56
CA LEU A 206 1.54 -5.26 10.07
C LEU A 206 2.21 -6.52 10.62
N GLY A 207 1.47 -7.36 11.34
CA GLY A 207 1.94 -8.66 11.83
C GLY A 207 2.36 -9.57 10.68
N LEU A 208 1.59 -9.60 9.59
CA LEU A 208 1.92 -10.37 8.39
C LEU A 208 3.18 -9.83 7.70
N PHE A 209 3.37 -8.51 7.62
CA PHE A 209 4.62 -7.93 7.13
C PHE A 209 5.83 -8.30 8.01
N ALA A 210 5.69 -8.22 9.34
CA ALA A 210 6.75 -8.63 10.26
C ALA A 210 7.10 -10.11 10.12
N PHE A 211 6.07 -10.96 10.04
CA PHE A 211 6.23 -12.40 9.82
C PHE A 211 6.98 -12.67 8.50
N MET A 212 6.54 -12.08 7.40
CA MET A 212 7.18 -12.27 6.09
C MET A 212 8.61 -11.73 6.05
N ALA A 213 8.88 -10.59 6.68
CA ALA A 213 10.24 -10.05 6.81
C ALA A 213 11.14 -10.99 7.61
N LEU A 214 10.65 -11.52 8.73
CA LEU A 214 11.38 -12.48 9.57
C LEU A 214 11.66 -13.78 8.81
N MET A 215 10.66 -14.34 8.11
CA MET A 215 10.81 -15.53 7.27
C MET A 215 11.86 -15.31 6.18
N LEU A 216 11.83 -14.16 5.48
CA LEU A 216 12.83 -13.84 4.47
C LEU A 216 14.25 -13.80 5.06
N HIS A 217 14.43 -13.15 6.20
CA HIS A 217 15.76 -13.06 6.83
C HIS A 217 16.27 -14.43 7.28
N ILE A 218 15.44 -15.25 7.90
CA ILE A 218 15.84 -16.58 8.39
C ILE A 218 16.20 -17.50 7.22
N PHE A 219 15.31 -17.63 6.24
CA PHE A 219 15.45 -18.65 5.19
C PHE A 219 16.39 -18.25 4.07
N TYR A 220 16.48 -16.95 3.75
CA TYR A 220 17.30 -16.47 2.65
C TYR A 220 18.66 -15.95 3.13
N PHE A 221 18.68 -14.95 4.01
CA PHE A 221 19.93 -14.29 4.42
C PHE A 221 20.73 -15.07 5.48
N TYR A 222 20.04 -15.78 6.39
CA TYR A 222 20.69 -16.48 7.51
C TYR A 222 20.57 -18.01 7.43
N ARG A 223 20.41 -18.57 6.22
CA ARG A 223 20.18 -20.02 5.98
C ARG A 223 21.15 -20.94 6.73
N ARG A 224 22.40 -20.51 6.93
CA ARG A 224 23.45 -21.28 7.63
C ARG A 224 23.31 -21.30 9.16
N TYR A 225 22.47 -20.44 9.73
CA TYR A 225 22.26 -20.27 11.18
C TYR A 225 20.86 -20.70 11.66
N ILE A 226 20.04 -21.29 10.78
CA ILE A 226 18.64 -21.68 11.06
C ILE A 226 18.54 -22.54 12.32
N ILE A 227 19.41 -23.56 12.49
CA ILE A 227 19.36 -24.46 13.65
C ILE A 227 19.70 -23.71 14.96
N ARG A 228 20.64 -22.76 14.93
CA ARG A 228 21.04 -21.96 16.10
C ARG A 228 19.98 -20.91 16.47
N ASN A 229 19.34 -20.31 15.48
CA ASN A 229 18.37 -19.22 15.68
C ASN A 229 16.93 -19.74 15.90
N ALA A 230 16.60 -20.95 15.43
CA ALA A 230 15.31 -21.61 15.73
C ALA A 230 15.13 -21.83 17.23
N LEU A 231 16.22 -22.10 17.96
CA LEU A 231 16.22 -22.22 19.41
C LEU A 231 15.89 -20.89 20.10
N ILE A 232 16.38 -19.77 19.56
CA ILE A 232 16.07 -18.41 20.05
C ILE A 232 14.61 -18.06 19.78
N ILE A 233 14.10 -18.37 18.58
CA ILE A 233 12.69 -18.15 18.22
C ILE A 233 11.78 -19.00 19.11
N PHE A 234 12.12 -20.27 19.33
CA PHE A 234 11.42 -21.15 20.26
C PHE A 234 11.44 -20.58 21.69
N LEU A 235 12.59 -20.09 22.16
CA LEU A 235 12.71 -19.43 23.46
C LEU A 235 11.86 -18.16 23.57
N VAL A 236 11.82 -17.32 22.54
CA VAL A 236 10.96 -16.14 22.50
C VAL A 236 9.49 -16.54 22.55
N VAL A 237 9.07 -17.54 21.78
CA VAL A 237 7.69 -18.07 21.82
C VAL A 237 7.36 -18.63 23.20
N VAL A 238 8.25 -19.41 23.82
CA VAL A 238 8.07 -19.94 25.19
C VAL A 238 7.98 -18.83 26.23
N VAL A 239 8.78 -17.77 26.12
CA VAL A 239 8.72 -16.60 27.02
C VAL A 239 7.42 -15.82 26.82
N LEU A 240 6.95 -15.66 25.57
CA LEU A 240 5.68 -15.00 25.27
C LEU A 240 4.48 -15.80 25.78
N VAL A 241 4.48 -17.13 25.58
CA VAL A 241 3.43 -18.04 26.08
C VAL A 241 3.45 -18.17 27.60
N GLY A 242 4.63 -18.25 28.21
CA GLY A 242 4.80 -18.30 29.67
C GLY A 242 4.45 -16.96 30.35
N GLY A 243 4.77 -15.84 29.70
CA GLY A 243 4.37 -14.50 30.12
C GLY A 243 2.86 -14.28 30.01
N TYR A 244 2.22 -14.82 28.95
CA TYR A 244 0.77 -14.79 28.79
C TYR A 244 0.05 -15.44 29.96
N GLN A 245 0.49 -16.61 30.43
CA GLN A 245 -0.17 -17.27 31.57
C GLN A 245 -0.11 -16.47 32.88
N LYS A 246 0.95 -15.68 33.09
CA LYS A 246 1.15 -14.92 34.33
C LYS A 246 0.49 -13.55 34.32
N TYR A 247 0.35 -12.93 33.15
CA TYR A 247 -0.19 -11.58 32.99
C TYR A 247 -1.51 -11.55 32.19
N ALA A 248 -2.13 -12.71 31.94
CA ALA A 248 -3.35 -12.82 31.15
C ALA A 248 -4.45 -11.89 31.64
N SER A 249 -4.67 -11.80 32.96
CA SER A 249 -5.69 -10.92 33.56
C SER A 249 -5.43 -9.44 33.32
N ASP A 250 -4.18 -9.00 33.50
CA ASP A 250 -3.79 -7.59 33.35
C ASP A 250 -3.71 -7.17 31.87
N LEU A 251 -3.25 -8.08 31.00
CA LEU A 251 -3.28 -7.90 29.54
C LEU A 251 -4.70 -7.81 29.02
N PHE A 252 -5.62 -8.64 29.54
CA PHE A 252 -7.04 -8.56 29.19
C PHE A 252 -7.65 -7.21 29.59
N SER A 253 -7.26 -6.66 30.73
CA SER A 253 -7.76 -5.34 31.17
C SER A 253 -7.25 -4.21 30.26
N THR A 254 -5.97 -4.24 29.89
CA THR A 254 -5.29 -3.22 29.08
C THR A 254 -5.71 -3.26 27.61
N PHE A 255 -6.03 -4.45 27.09
CA PHE A 255 -6.49 -4.67 25.72
C PHE A 255 -7.96 -5.10 25.66
N SER A 256 -8.77 -4.69 26.64
CA SER A 256 -10.20 -5.04 26.72
C SER A 256 -10.96 -4.69 25.44
N LEU A 257 -10.71 -3.50 24.88
CA LEU A 257 -11.24 -3.06 23.58
C LEU A 257 -10.84 -3.96 22.41
N LEU A 258 -9.64 -4.53 22.45
CA LEU A 258 -9.17 -5.47 21.41
C LEU A 258 -9.94 -6.78 21.50
N VAL A 259 -10.10 -7.32 22.71
CA VAL A 259 -10.83 -8.57 22.95
C VAL A 259 -12.27 -8.43 22.52
N GLU A 260 -12.96 -7.38 22.96
CA GLU A 260 -14.34 -7.10 22.59
C GLU A 260 -14.51 -7.01 21.07
N ARG A 261 -13.55 -6.35 20.40
CA ARG A 261 -13.57 -6.25 18.95
C ARG A 261 -13.27 -7.56 18.25
N ILE A 262 -12.51 -8.51 18.81
CA ILE A 262 -12.18 -9.77 18.11
C ILE A 262 -13.46 -10.55 17.77
N ASP A 263 -14.40 -10.63 18.71
CA ASP A 263 -15.64 -11.41 18.55
C ASP A 263 -16.73 -10.67 17.75
N ALA A 264 -16.58 -9.35 17.53
CA ALA A 264 -17.56 -8.56 16.82
C ALA A 264 -17.53 -8.79 15.29
N ASN A 265 -18.62 -9.35 14.75
CA ASN A 265 -18.86 -9.49 13.32
C ASN A 265 -19.54 -8.24 12.74
N THR A 266 -18.75 -7.20 12.51
CA THR A 266 -19.25 -5.88 12.06
C THR A 266 -19.35 -5.74 10.53
N ARG A 267 -18.98 -6.78 9.76
CA ARG A 267 -18.83 -6.68 8.30
C ARG A 267 -19.91 -7.37 7.50
N GLN A 268 -20.44 -8.46 8.05
CA GLN A 268 -21.39 -9.31 7.35
C GLN A 268 -22.56 -8.51 6.78
N VAL A 269 -23.14 -7.59 7.56
CA VAL A 269 -24.25 -6.74 7.11
C VAL A 269 -23.90 -5.93 5.84
N VAL A 270 -22.71 -5.34 5.80
CA VAL A 270 -22.26 -4.52 4.65
C VAL A 270 -21.98 -5.39 3.43
N GLU A 271 -21.46 -6.60 3.63
CA GLU A 271 -21.21 -7.57 2.56
C GLU A 271 -22.52 -8.12 1.99
N ASP A 272 -23.49 -8.44 2.85
CA ASP A 272 -24.82 -8.92 2.47
C ASP A 272 -25.58 -7.85 1.65
N CYS A 273 -25.59 -6.59 2.11
CA CYS A 273 -26.12 -5.45 1.35
C CYS A 273 -25.55 -5.39 -0.08
N LEU A 274 -24.22 -5.54 -0.20
CA LEU A 274 -23.57 -5.52 -1.50
C LEU A 274 -24.05 -6.67 -2.37
N TYR A 275 -24.12 -7.89 -1.83
CA TYR A 275 -24.55 -9.05 -2.60
C TYR A 275 -26.01 -8.93 -3.07
N GLU A 276 -26.90 -8.41 -2.23
CA GLU A 276 -28.31 -8.20 -2.58
C GLU A 276 -28.49 -7.14 -3.68
N ASP A 277 -27.67 -6.09 -3.66
CA ASP A 277 -27.77 -4.99 -4.62
C ASP A 277 -27.04 -5.26 -5.96
N MET A 278 -26.26 -6.33 -6.06
CA MET A 278 -25.50 -6.68 -7.26
C MET A 278 -26.32 -7.53 -8.25
N LYS A 279 -26.49 -7.04 -9.48
CA LYS A 279 -27.13 -7.83 -10.55
C LYS A 279 -26.15 -8.86 -11.13
N PRO A 280 -26.62 -9.95 -11.76
CA PRO A 280 -25.74 -10.96 -12.35
C PRO A 280 -24.66 -10.40 -13.28
N LEU A 281 -24.99 -9.38 -14.07
CA LEU A 281 -24.03 -8.71 -14.95
C LEU A 281 -23.01 -7.88 -14.15
N ASP A 282 -23.43 -7.23 -13.06
CA ASP A 282 -22.55 -6.40 -12.22
C ASP A 282 -21.46 -7.24 -11.56
N TYR A 283 -21.72 -8.51 -11.23
CA TYR A 283 -20.67 -9.42 -10.75
C TYR A 283 -19.56 -9.65 -11.77
N VAL A 284 -19.90 -9.68 -13.06
CA VAL A 284 -18.94 -9.97 -14.14
C VAL A 284 -18.16 -8.73 -14.50
N ILE A 285 -18.85 -7.61 -14.74
CA ILE A 285 -18.27 -6.40 -15.34
C ILE A 285 -18.21 -5.19 -14.39
N GLY A 286 -18.76 -5.30 -13.18
CA GLY A 286 -18.86 -4.22 -12.20
C GLY A 286 -19.93 -3.18 -12.53
N LYS A 287 -20.17 -2.27 -11.58
CA LYS A 287 -21.05 -1.10 -11.74
C LYS A 287 -20.34 0.15 -12.28
N GLY A 288 -19.02 0.09 -12.49
CA GLY A 288 -18.20 1.20 -13.00
C GLY A 288 -17.46 1.99 -11.91
N MET A 289 -16.72 3.02 -12.29
CA MET A 289 -15.92 3.82 -11.35
C MET A 289 -16.77 4.57 -10.30
N ALA A 290 -17.97 5.03 -10.69
CA ALA A 290 -18.93 5.70 -9.82
C ALA A 290 -19.88 4.73 -9.09
N ALA A 291 -19.51 3.44 -9.02
CA ALA A 291 -20.31 2.40 -8.40
C ALA A 291 -20.71 2.76 -6.97
N LYS A 292 -21.95 2.44 -6.65
CA LYS A 292 -22.50 2.47 -5.30
C LYS A 292 -23.33 1.21 -5.08
N TYR A 293 -23.51 0.87 -3.81
CA TYR A 293 -24.47 -0.15 -3.41
C TYR A 293 -25.40 0.34 -2.33
N TYR A 294 -26.64 -0.15 -2.36
CA TYR A 294 -27.66 0.17 -1.36
C TYR A 294 -27.35 -0.57 -0.05
N CYS A 295 -27.26 0.18 1.03
CA CYS A 295 -27.09 -0.36 2.38
C CYS A 295 -27.59 0.65 3.43
N PRO A 296 -28.91 0.68 3.68
CA PRO A 296 -29.54 1.68 4.53
C PRO A 296 -29.17 1.48 6.00
N SER A 297 -29.26 2.57 6.77
CA SER A 297 -29.24 2.54 8.25
C SER A 297 -27.93 2.13 8.94
N ILE A 298 -26.81 1.94 8.23
CA ILE A 298 -25.52 1.59 8.86
C ILE A 298 -24.71 2.83 9.29
N ASP A 299 -24.76 3.92 8.53
CA ASP A 299 -24.01 5.16 8.83
C ASP A 299 -24.87 6.19 9.60
N TYR A 300 -25.94 5.74 10.26
CA TYR A 300 -26.80 6.57 11.11
C TYR A 300 -26.08 6.88 12.43
N ASN A 301 -25.41 8.02 12.50
CA ASN A 301 -25.06 8.62 13.78
C ASN A 301 -26.30 9.36 14.31
N GLU A 302 -27.06 8.73 15.20
CA GLU A 302 -28.09 9.41 15.99
C GLU A 302 -27.43 10.49 16.86
N GLY A 303 -27.44 11.75 16.41
CA GLY A 303 -27.00 12.88 17.23
C GLY A 303 -26.37 14.05 16.48
N GLU A 304 -25.91 13.87 15.24
CA GLU A 304 -25.43 14.98 14.42
C GLU A 304 -26.45 15.34 13.35
N SER A 305 -26.65 16.64 13.14
CA SER A 305 -27.40 17.20 12.02
C SER A 305 -26.68 16.85 10.71
N ASP A 306 -26.85 15.61 10.26
CA ASP A 306 -26.17 15.06 9.11
C ASP A 306 -26.80 15.63 7.84
N LYS A 307 -26.12 16.63 7.26
CA LYS A 307 -26.55 17.39 6.07
C LYS A 307 -26.51 16.57 4.76
N ARG A 308 -26.28 15.26 4.85
CA ARG A 308 -26.30 14.34 3.72
C ARG A 308 -27.73 14.15 3.19
N THR A 309 -27.84 14.07 1.88
CA THR A 309 -29.10 13.76 1.18
C THR A 309 -29.58 12.35 1.57
N GLU A 310 -30.88 12.03 1.51
CA GLU A 310 -31.40 10.67 1.84
C GLU A 310 -30.68 9.58 1.01
N GLU A 311 -30.42 9.84 -0.27
CA GLU A 311 -29.61 8.96 -1.13
C GLU A 311 -28.14 8.77 -0.65
N GLU A 312 -27.56 9.74 0.05
CA GLU A 312 -26.19 9.64 0.60
C GLU A 312 -26.15 8.91 1.95
N LYS A 313 -27.30 8.74 2.59
CA LYS A 313 -27.45 7.94 3.83
C LYS A 313 -27.66 6.46 3.52
N ASP A 314 -28.26 6.19 2.37
CA ASP A 314 -28.66 4.84 1.98
C ASP A 314 -27.69 4.15 1.02
N TYR A 315 -26.81 4.88 0.34
CA TYR A 315 -25.86 4.32 -0.63
C TYR A 315 -24.41 4.52 -0.23
N ARG A 316 -23.63 3.44 -0.29
CA ARG A 316 -22.19 3.43 -0.02
C ARG A 316 -21.40 3.30 -1.33
N MET A 317 -20.31 4.05 -1.47
CA MET A 317 -19.46 4.02 -2.67
C MET A 317 -18.26 3.08 -2.57
N ASP A 318 -17.85 2.79 -1.34
CA ASP A 318 -16.69 1.95 -1.04
C ASP A 318 -17.11 0.89 -0.02
N ILE A 319 -16.46 -0.26 -0.08
CA ILE A 319 -16.62 -1.36 0.88
C ILE A 319 -15.26 -1.66 1.52
N GLU A 320 -15.26 -1.92 2.82
CA GLU A 320 -14.04 -2.17 3.60
C GLU A 320 -13.29 -3.41 3.12
N THR A 321 -13.98 -4.37 2.52
CA THR A 321 -13.39 -5.60 1.99
C THR A 321 -12.84 -5.36 0.58
N GLY A 322 -11.52 -5.39 0.44
CA GLY A 322 -10.83 -4.94 -0.77
C GLY A 322 -11.20 -5.70 -2.04
N TYR A 323 -11.39 -7.02 -2.01
CA TYR A 323 -11.73 -7.78 -3.22
C TYR A 323 -13.15 -7.48 -3.67
N LEU A 324 -14.07 -7.29 -2.72
CA LEU A 324 -15.43 -6.85 -2.99
C LEU A 324 -15.44 -5.45 -3.60
N ASN A 325 -14.55 -4.56 -3.17
CA ASN A 325 -14.41 -3.25 -3.79
C ASN A 325 -13.94 -3.32 -5.26
N ILE A 326 -13.07 -4.28 -5.60
CA ILE A 326 -12.67 -4.52 -7.01
C ILE A 326 -13.88 -5.02 -7.81
N ILE A 327 -14.62 -5.98 -7.26
CA ILE A 327 -15.79 -6.57 -7.91
C ILE A 327 -16.89 -5.51 -8.11
N LEU A 328 -17.17 -4.68 -7.10
CA LEU A 328 -18.14 -3.60 -7.19
C LEU A 328 -17.85 -2.67 -8.36
N LYS A 329 -16.59 -2.24 -8.53
CA LYS A 329 -16.22 -1.26 -9.57
C LYS A 329 -16.01 -1.88 -10.94
N GLY A 330 -15.35 -3.04 -11.02
CA GLY A 330 -14.92 -3.63 -12.29
C GLY A 330 -15.18 -5.12 -12.45
N GLY A 331 -15.97 -5.71 -11.56
CA GLY A 331 -16.39 -7.09 -11.62
C GLY A 331 -15.26 -8.08 -11.36
N ILE A 332 -15.59 -9.35 -11.53
CA ILE A 332 -14.63 -10.44 -11.38
C ILE A 332 -13.50 -10.36 -12.42
N ILE A 333 -13.74 -9.73 -13.58
CA ILE A 333 -12.72 -9.49 -14.59
C ILE A 333 -11.58 -8.64 -14.02
N SER A 334 -11.88 -7.53 -13.33
CA SER A 334 -10.85 -6.72 -12.68
C SER A 334 -10.09 -7.50 -11.61
N LEU A 335 -10.79 -8.31 -10.82
CA LEU A 335 -10.18 -9.11 -9.77
C LEU A 335 -9.23 -10.15 -10.36
N MET A 336 -9.65 -10.83 -11.43
CA MET A 336 -8.83 -11.82 -12.15
C MET A 336 -7.58 -11.17 -12.76
N LEU A 337 -7.72 -10.03 -13.44
CA LEU A 337 -6.58 -9.32 -14.03
C LEU A 337 -5.57 -8.89 -12.96
N PHE A 338 -6.05 -8.32 -11.85
CA PHE A 338 -5.20 -7.96 -10.71
C PHE A 338 -4.52 -9.19 -10.09
N ALA A 339 -5.26 -10.27 -9.88
CA ALA A 339 -4.73 -11.53 -9.34
C ALA A 339 -3.68 -12.16 -10.27
N LEU A 340 -3.88 -12.13 -11.59
CA LEU A 340 -2.92 -12.66 -12.57
C LEU A 340 -1.58 -11.93 -12.48
N PHE A 341 -1.58 -10.60 -12.35
CA PHE A 341 -0.36 -9.83 -12.11
C PHE A 341 0.30 -10.22 -10.79
N CYS A 342 -0.47 -10.25 -9.70
CA CYS A 342 0.04 -10.55 -8.37
C CYS A 342 0.63 -11.96 -8.29
N LEU A 343 -0.14 -12.98 -8.67
CA LEU A 343 0.29 -14.38 -8.66
C LEU A 343 1.52 -14.62 -9.54
N SER A 344 1.53 -14.06 -10.74
CA SER A 344 2.67 -14.20 -11.66
C SER A 344 3.93 -13.53 -11.09
N ALA A 345 3.80 -12.36 -10.47
CA ALA A 345 4.91 -11.67 -9.83
C ALA A 345 5.40 -12.42 -8.58
N ILE A 346 4.49 -12.93 -7.75
CA ILE A 346 4.80 -13.74 -6.56
C ILE A 346 5.59 -14.98 -6.97
N VAL A 347 5.09 -15.73 -7.97
CA VAL A 347 5.73 -16.96 -8.43
C VAL A 347 7.13 -16.65 -8.98
N LYS A 348 7.25 -15.69 -9.90
CA LYS A 348 8.57 -15.30 -10.45
C LYS A 348 9.52 -14.79 -9.39
N GLY A 349 9.04 -13.92 -8.51
CA GLY A 349 9.90 -13.26 -7.54
C GLY A 349 10.29 -14.15 -6.35
N LEU A 350 9.43 -15.06 -5.88
CA LEU A 350 9.79 -15.97 -4.78
C LEU A 350 10.63 -17.16 -5.26
N PHE A 351 10.23 -17.80 -6.36
CA PHE A 351 10.81 -19.08 -6.78
C PHE A 351 11.89 -18.97 -7.85
N PHE A 352 11.83 -17.96 -8.72
CA PHE A 352 12.76 -17.85 -9.87
C PHE A 352 13.80 -16.74 -9.75
N SER A 353 13.67 -15.84 -8.77
CA SER A 353 14.66 -14.78 -8.54
C SER A 353 15.90 -15.27 -7.79
N LYS A 354 17.03 -14.62 -8.08
CA LYS A 354 18.35 -14.95 -7.51
C LYS A 354 18.79 -14.04 -6.37
N ASN A 355 18.08 -12.94 -6.11
CA ASN A 355 18.43 -11.97 -5.07
C ASN A 355 17.27 -11.80 -4.07
N GLY A 356 17.61 -11.44 -2.83
CA GLY A 356 16.66 -11.28 -1.74
C GLY A 356 15.74 -10.07 -1.91
N PHE A 357 16.14 -9.08 -2.71
CA PHE A 357 15.37 -7.86 -2.95
C PHE A 357 14.13 -8.16 -3.77
N VAL A 358 14.26 -8.94 -4.85
CA VAL A 358 13.10 -9.36 -5.65
C VAL A 358 12.19 -10.29 -4.84
N LYS A 359 12.74 -11.14 -3.96
CA LYS A 359 11.93 -11.91 -3.00
C LYS A 359 11.17 -11.00 -2.03
N ALA A 360 11.79 -9.94 -1.52
CA ALA A 360 11.12 -8.93 -0.70
C ALA A 360 9.98 -8.23 -1.46
N CYS A 361 10.19 -7.85 -2.72
CA CYS A 361 9.14 -7.32 -3.59
C CYS A 361 7.98 -8.30 -3.75
N ALA A 362 8.26 -9.58 -4.00
CA ALA A 362 7.25 -10.61 -4.14
C ALA A 362 6.47 -10.85 -2.83
N LEU A 363 7.14 -10.82 -1.69
CA LEU A 363 6.49 -10.89 -0.38
C LEU A 363 5.59 -9.69 -0.11
N LEU A 364 5.98 -8.47 -0.50
CA LEU A 364 5.11 -7.30 -0.41
C LEU A 364 3.83 -7.51 -1.23
N VAL A 365 3.95 -8.01 -2.45
CA VAL A 365 2.80 -8.31 -3.32
C VAL A 365 1.92 -9.40 -2.70
N LEU A 366 2.51 -10.44 -2.12
CA LEU A 366 1.78 -11.50 -1.41
C LEU A 366 1.00 -10.95 -0.20
N VAL A 367 1.65 -10.18 0.66
CA VAL A 367 1.01 -9.55 1.83
C VAL A 367 -0.14 -8.66 1.38
N ASN A 368 0.04 -7.88 0.32
CA ASN A 368 -1.03 -7.03 -0.20
C ASN A 368 -2.19 -7.84 -0.80
N MET A 369 -1.89 -8.93 -1.52
CA MET A 369 -2.91 -9.82 -2.09
C MET A 369 -3.75 -10.48 -1.00
N LEU A 370 -3.12 -10.95 0.09
CA LEU A 370 -3.82 -11.48 1.26
C LEU A 370 -4.61 -10.38 1.98
N GLY A 371 -4.02 -9.19 2.13
CA GLY A 371 -4.64 -8.05 2.80
C GLY A 371 -5.92 -7.54 2.13
N ILE A 372 -6.12 -7.78 0.84
CA ILE A 372 -7.34 -7.41 0.10
C ILE A 372 -8.58 -8.17 0.64
N SER A 373 -8.41 -9.33 1.29
CA SER A 373 -9.50 -10.01 1.99
C SER A 373 -9.93 -9.33 3.29
N ILE A 374 -9.07 -8.48 3.86
CA ILE A 374 -9.25 -7.91 5.21
C ILE A 374 -9.48 -6.41 5.15
N GLU A 375 -8.89 -5.69 4.20
CA GLU A 375 -9.05 -4.24 4.09
C GLU A 375 -8.98 -3.74 2.64
N SER A 376 -9.65 -2.63 2.39
CA SER A 376 -9.67 -1.94 1.10
C SER A 376 -8.36 -1.19 0.87
N ASN A 377 -7.40 -1.86 0.24
CA ASN A 377 -6.06 -1.32 0.00
C ASN A 377 -5.87 -0.60 -1.35
N GLN A 378 -6.96 -0.31 -2.07
CA GLN A 378 -6.92 0.30 -3.41
C GLN A 378 -7.00 1.82 -3.41
N ALA A 379 -6.73 2.49 -2.29
CA ALA A 379 -6.54 3.93 -2.29
C ALA A 379 -5.21 4.28 -2.96
N PHE A 380 -5.19 5.34 -3.78
CA PHE A 380 -3.97 5.86 -4.39
C PHE A 380 -3.03 6.39 -3.30
N SER A 381 -2.13 5.52 -2.86
CA SER A 381 -1.25 5.68 -1.70
C SER A 381 0.14 5.16 -2.07
N LEU A 382 1.19 5.58 -1.35
CA LEU A 382 2.53 5.06 -1.60
C LEU A 382 2.55 3.53 -1.44
N ARG A 383 1.78 3.00 -0.47
CA ARG A 383 1.57 1.57 -0.28
C ARG A 383 1.05 0.89 -1.55
N TYR A 384 0.01 1.43 -2.18
CA TYR A 384 -0.56 0.84 -3.39
C TYR A 384 0.36 1.00 -4.61
N LEU A 385 1.06 2.13 -4.73
CA LEU A 385 2.09 2.32 -5.76
C LEU A 385 3.24 1.32 -5.62
N LEU A 386 3.68 1.06 -4.39
CA LEU A 386 4.73 0.07 -4.09
C LEU A 386 4.36 -1.33 -4.57
N VAL A 387 3.08 -1.72 -4.54
CA VAL A 387 2.62 -3.00 -5.07
C VAL A 387 2.92 -3.10 -6.57
N TRP A 388 2.54 -2.08 -7.35
CA TRP A 388 2.79 -2.06 -8.80
C TRP A 388 4.28 -1.95 -9.14
N ILE A 389 5.04 -1.14 -8.39
CA ILE A 389 6.51 -1.08 -8.52
C ILE A 389 7.13 -2.46 -8.25
N CYS A 390 6.73 -3.14 -7.18
CA CYS A 390 7.24 -4.46 -6.81
C CYS A 390 6.89 -5.53 -7.86
N ILE A 391 5.67 -5.50 -8.41
CA ILE A 391 5.28 -6.33 -9.56
C ILE A 391 6.23 -6.06 -10.74
N GLY A 392 6.48 -4.79 -11.04
CA GLY A 392 7.42 -4.35 -12.06
C GLY A 392 8.84 -4.88 -11.84
N CYS A 393 9.34 -4.85 -10.60
CA CYS A 393 10.64 -5.39 -10.20
C CYS A 393 10.71 -6.91 -10.39
N CYS A 394 9.67 -7.66 -10.02
CA CYS A 394 9.63 -9.11 -10.18
C CYS A 394 9.73 -9.53 -11.66
N PHE A 395 9.18 -8.74 -12.57
CA PHE A 395 9.28 -8.98 -14.02
C PHE A 395 10.53 -8.40 -14.67
N SER A 396 11.34 -7.60 -13.97
CA SER A 396 12.53 -6.98 -14.53
C SER A 396 13.65 -7.99 -14.73
N LYS A 397 14.12 -8.20 -15.97
CA LYS A 397 15.34 -8.98 -16.19
C LYS A 397 16.56 -8.29 -15.56
N ARG A 398 16.61 -6.96 -15.68
CA ARG A 398 17.70 -6.13 -15.16
C ARG A 398 17.84 -6.19 -13.63
N ILE A 399 16.76 -6.06 -12.86
CA ILE A 399 16.85 -6.19 -11.39
C ILE A 399 17.19 -7.63 -10.99
N ASN A 400 16.63 -8.62 -11.70
CA ASN A 400 16.91 -10.03 -11.43
C ASN A 400 18.35 -10.45 -11.74
N SER A 401 19.09 -9.72 -12.58
CA SER A 401 20.49 -10.03 -12.89
C SER A 401 21.48 -9.57 -11.81
N TYR A 402 21.11 -8.60 -10.96
CA TYR A 402 21.99 -8.14 -9.89
C TYR A 402 22.07 -9.15 -8.73
N SER A 403 23.26 -9.26 -8.17
CA SER A 403 23.54 -9.96 -6.92
C SER A 403 23.14 -9.12 -5.69
N ASP A 404 22.97 -9.77 -4.55
CA ASP A 404 22.65 -9.09 -3.29
C ASP A 404 23.70 -8.06 -2.88
N ALA A 405 24.99 -8.35 -3.14
CA ALA A 405 26.09 -7.45 -2.84
C ALA A 405 26.06 -6.19 -3.70
N GLU A 406 25.78 -6.32 -5.01
CA GLU A 406 25.65 -5.17 -5.91
C GLU A 406 24.46 -4.29 -5.51
N ILE A 407 23.32 -4.89 -5.15
CA ILE A 407 22.14 -4.16 -4.69
C ILE A 407 22.43 -3.43 -3.37
N GLU A 408 23.04 -4.11 -2.39
CA GLU A 408 23.40 -3.51 -1.11
C GLU A 408 24.36 -2.35 -1.29
N PHE A 409 25.39 -2.54 -2.11
CA PHE A 409 26.40 -1.56 -2.43
C PHE A 409 25.80 -0.31 -3.08
N GLU A 410 24.99 -0.51 -4.12
CA GLU A 410 24.29 0.57 -4.80
C GLU A 410 23.30 1.25 -3.86
N ILE A 411 22.52 0.56 -3.02
CA ILE A 411 21.58 1.22 -2.10
C ILE A 411 22.32 2.06 -1.05
N LYS A 412 23.47 1.57 -0.56
CA LYS A 412 24.30 2.31 0.40
C LYS A 412 25.03 3.49 -0.27
N GLY A 413 25.28 3.43 -1.57
CA GLY A 413 25.98 4.49 -2.30
C GLY A 413 27.45 4.61 -1.87
N ASP A 414 28.07 3.49 -1.50
CA ASP A 414 29.52 3.43 -1.34
C ASP A 414 30.12 3.41 -2.78
N ASN A 415 31.25 4.07 -3.04
CA ASN A 415 31.86 4.13 -4.39
C ASN A 415 32.79 2.94 -4.63
N LEU A 416 32.83 2.39 -5.86
CA LEU A 416 33.47 1.10 -6.22
C LEU A 416 35.00 1.12 -6.08
N LEU A 417 35.56 2.28 -5.74
CA LEU A 417 37.00 2.52 -5.65
C LEU A 417 37.65 2.02 -4.33
N LYS A 418 36.90 1.39 -3.42
CA LYS A 418 37.49 0.86 -2.16
C LYS A 418 37.78 -0.64 -2.13
N TYR A 419 37.38 -1.42 -3.13
CA TYR A 419 37.65 -2.87 -3.18
C TYR A 419 38.27 -3.34 -4.50
N GLY A 420 38.92 -2.42 -5.23
CA GLY A 420 39.79 -2.74 -6.36
C GLY A 420 41.28 -2.75 -5.97
N LYS A 421 41.62 -3.39 -4.85
CA LYS A 421 42.98 -3.87 -4.54
C LYS A 421 42.86 -5.02 -3.55
N LEU A 422 42.85 -6.25 -4.09
CA LEU A 422 43.67 -7.37 -3.64
C LEU A 422 43.57 -8.47 -4.69
#